data_AF-A0A935LV74-F1
#
_entry.id   AF-A0A935LV74-F1
#
_cell.length_a   1.000
_cell.length_b   1.000
_cell.length_c   1.000
_cell.angle_alpha   90.00
_cell.angle_beta   90.00
_cell.angle_gamma   90.00
#
_symmetry.space_group_name_H-M   'P 1'
#
loop_
_entity.id
_entity.type
_entity.pdbx_description
1 polymer ?
#
loop_
_entity_poly.entity_id
_entity_poly.type
_entity_poly.pdbx_seq_one_letter_code
_entity_poly.pdbx_strand_id
1 'polypeptide(L)'
;MAHTGINITGSSDEYIYNNAIVDIKNNMSGGVAFSTTFGVHGIRFAGGSGSLIYHNTVNLSGTLFGSAGSSILTSAFSITSNSIGGCLIRNNIFSNNLTGGSSQIAHVSMYLPSGGNSSNDLLINNNAYYSGSSSAFQGIAQVGVIAGTGFYTAGNFDPMQTTPSTNFRSYTNTLNSAGTNDNASFATTSPAPFILADGFHITTGSNTKLESGAAGMLNRDIDEDVRPGPLGSTYGGATAPDIGADEFDGIPVTTMNLQVFIPGQGCPEDITVEFRDNITPNINLFYTVPQTVSLTVNGTAIVNTSGIPNGEEGYIVVKHRNSLETWSRLVTLLQI
;
A
#
# COMPACT_ATOMS: atom_id res chain seq x y z
N MET A 1 11.07 -17.47 -19.91
CA MET A 1 10.82 -16.12 -20.47
C MET A 1 10.26 -15.27 -19.34
N ALA A 2 10.43 -13.94 -19.35
CA ALA A 2 9.74 -13.07 -18.41
C ALA A 2 8.23 -13.19 -18.63
N HIS A 3 7.44 -13.19 -17.56
CA HIS A 3 6.00 -13.07 -17.66
C HIS A 3 5.65 -11.65 -17.24
N THR A 4 5.29 -10.81 -18.22
CA THR A 4 5.08 -9.39 -17.98
C THR A 4 3.79 -8.92 -18.64
N GLY A 5 2.99 -8.11 -17.93
CA GLY A 5 1.83 -7.43 -18.51
C GLY A 5 2.28 -6.33 -19.47
N ILE A 6 2.81 -5.22 -18.94
CA ILE A 6 3.38 -4.12 -19.74
C ILE A 6 4.91 -4.07 -19.53
N ASN A 7 5.68 -4.06 -20.62
CA ASN A 7 7.15 -4.05 -20.57
C ASN A 7 7.73 -2.87 -21.36
N ILE A 8 8.39 -1.95 -20.67
CA ILE A 8 9.05 -0.76 -21.24
C ILE A 8 10.55 -1.06 -21.33
N THR A 9 11.08 -1.26 -22.53
CA THR A 9 12.45 -1.76 -22.72
C THR A 9 13.49 -0.70 -23.08
N GLY A 10 13.06 0.55 -23.34
CA GLY A 10 13.98 1.62 -23.72
C GLY A 10 13.33 2.94 -24.14
N SER A 11 12.00 3.04 -24.20
CA SER A 11 11.32 4.29 -24.56
C SER A 11 11.21 5.25 -23.37
N SER A 12 11.23 6.55 -23.66
CA SER A 12 11.14 7.62 -22.68
C SER A 12 9.85 8.41 -22.91
N ASP A 13 9.39 9.12 -21.88
CA ASP A 13 8.22 9.99 -21.92
C ASP A 13 6.92 9.25 -22.32
N GLU A 14 6.81 7.99 -21.91
CA GLU A 14 5.61 7.18 -22.12
C GLU A 14 4.51 7.52 -21.13
N TYR A 15 3.26 7.43 -21.57
CA TYR A 15 2.08 7.59 -20.73
C TYR A 15 1.42 6.23 -20.53
N ILE A 16 1.46 5.72 -19.29
CA ILE A 16 0.85 4.45 -18.91
C ILE A 16 -0.17 4.77 -17.84
N TYR A 17 -1.44 4.83 -18.23
CA TYR A 17 -2.51 5.19 -17.31
C TYR A 17 -3.82 4.46 -17.58
N ASN A 18 -4.67 4.37 -16.56
CA ASN A 18 -5.96 3.69 -16.59
C ASN A 18 -5.88 2.24 -17.10
N ASN A 19 -4.78 1.55 -16.86
CA ASN A 19 -4.67 0.13 -17.20
C ASN A 19 -5.05 -0.73 -16.00
N ALA A 20 -5.81 -1.79 -16.24
CA ALA A 20 -6.02 -2.88 -15.30
C ALA A 20 -5.24 -4.13 -15.76
N ILE A 21 -4.32 -4.61 -14.91
CA ILE A 21 -3.45 -5.76 -15.20
C ILE A 21 -3.66 -6.80 -14.11
N VAL A 22 -4.19 -7.96 -14.50
CA VAL A 22 -4.54 -9.04 -13.57
C VAL A 22 -3.99 -10.38 -14.05
N ASP A 23 -3.95 -11.35 -13.14
CA ASP A 23 -3.72 -12.78 -13.42
C ASP A 23 -2.37 -13.13 -14.10
N ILE A 24 -1.36 -12.25 -14.03
CA ILE A 24 -0.02 -12.59 -14.54
C ILE A 24 0.64 -13.59 -13.59
N LYS A 25 0.82 -14.82 -14.08
CA LYS A 25 1.49 -15.93 -13.37
C LYS A 25 2.46 -16.65 -14.30
N ASN A 26 3.46 -17.30 -13.71
CA ASN A 26 4.32 -18.23 -14.42
C ASN A 26 4.15 -19.65 -13.89
N ASN A 27 4.60 -20.62 -14.69
CA ASN A 27 4.89 -21.97 -14.21
C ASN A 27 6.33 -22.00 -13.69
N MET A 28 6.51 -22.41 -12.44
CA MET A 28 7.81 -22.46 -11.77
C MET A 28 8.55 -23.80 -11.93
N SER A 29 7.95 -24.77 -12.63
CA SER A 29 8.62 -26.02 -12.99
C SER A 29 9.79 -25.75 -13.93
N GLY A 30 10.96 -26.33 -13.62
CA GLY A 30 12.16 -26.25 -14.47
C GLY A 30 13.08 -25.05 -14.21
N GLY A 31 12.83 -24.26 -13.17
CA GLY A 31 13.73 -23.17 -12.78
C GLY A 31 13.28 -21.80 -13.29
N VAL A 32 12.76 -20.98 -12.39
CA VAL A 32 12.78 -19.51 -12.55
C VAL A 32 13.75 -18.94 -11.54
N ALA A 33 14.49 -17.90 -11.91
CA ALA A 33 15.43 -17.25 -11.00
C ALA A 33 14.79 -16.03 -10.36
N PHE A 34 15.21 -15.67 -9.15
CA PHE A 34 14.97 -14.34 -8.60
C PHE A 34 15.59 -13.31 -9.55
N SER A 35 14.78 -12.69 -10.39
CA SER A 35 15.27 -12.01 -11.59
C SER A 35 14.31 -10.91 -12.01
N THR A 36 14.89 -9.76 -12.33
CA THR A 36 14.20 -8.66 -12.98
C THR A 36 14.02 -8.88 -14.48
N THR A 37 14.49 -10.00 -15.04
CA THR A 37 14.37 -10.35 -16.47
C THR A 37 13.55 -11.61 -16.69
N PHE A 38 13.53 -12.54 -15.74
CA PHE A 38 12.78 -13.80 -15.85
C PHE A 38 11.70 -13.97 -14.78
N GLY A 39 11.49 -12.94 -13.95
CA GLY A 39 10.44 -12.91 -12.95
C GLY A 39 9.05 -12.65 -13.55
N VAL A 40 8.10 -12.49 -12.65
CA VAL A 40 6.71 -12.11 -12.96
C VAL A 40 6.54 -10.63 -12.65
N HIS A 41 6.10 -9.84 -13.61
CA HIS A 41 5.95 -8.40 -13.44
C HIS A 41 4.61 -7.93 -13.98
N GLY A 42 3.83 -7.16 -13.23
CA GLY A 42 2.63 -6.53 -13.80
C GLY A 42 3.02 -5.50 -14.84
N ILE A 43 3.72 -4.45 -14.38
CA ILE A 43 4.38 -3.45 -15.22
C ILE A 43 5.88 -3.50 -14.93
N ARG A 44 6.69 -3.58 -15.98
CA ARG A 44 8.15 -3.64 -15.90
C ARG A 44 8.77 -2.51 -16.69
N PHE A 45 9.48 -1.62 -16.00
CA PHE A 45 10.32 -0.59 -16.57
C PHE A 45 11.77 -1.06 -16.59
N ALA A 46 12.22 -1.46 -17.77
CA ALA A 46 13.53 -2.06 -17.99
C ALA A 46 14.58 -1.13 -18.62
N GLY A 47 14.13 -0.01 -19.19
CA GLY A 47 14.98 1.06 -19.70
C GLY A 47 14.14 2.22 -20.22
N GLY A 48 14.72 3.43 -20.28
CA GLY A 48 14.02 4.69 -20.58
C GLY A 48 14.00 5.65 -19.39
N SER A 49 13.38 6.82 -19.55
CA SER A 49 13.25 7.87 -18.53
C SER A 49 12.00 8.73 -18.76
N GLY A 50 11.60 9.56 -17.80
CA GLY A 50 10.57 10.60 -18.01
C GLY A 50 9.12 10.11 -18.10
N SER A 51 8.88 8.79 -18.10
CA SER A 51 7.54 8.25 -18.27
C SER A 51 6.62 8.55 -17.08
N LEU A 52 5.33 8.72 -17.38
CA LEU A 52 4.27 8.93 -16.41
C LEU A 52 3.43 7.66 -16.28
N ILE A 53 3.41 7.10 -15.07
CA ILE A 53 2.72 5.86 -14.72
C ILE A 53 1.70 6.20 -13.63
N TYR A 54 0.43 6.37 -14.00
CA TYR A 54 -0.57 6.82 -13.05
C TYR A 54 -1.96 6.23 -13.24
N HIS A 55 -2.74 6.11 -12.18
CA HIS A 55 -4.09 5.54 -12.23
C HIS A 55 -4.12 4.14 -12.87
N ASN A 56 -3.09 3.31 -12.63
CA ASN A 56 -3.14 1.91 -13.04
C ASN A 56 -3.53 1.03 -11.85
N THR A 57 -4.23 -0.05 -12.14
CA THR A 57 -4.50 -1.14 -11.21
C THR A 57 -3.74 -2.37 -11.64
N VAL A 58 -2.87 -2.89 -10.77
CA VAL A 58 -2.20 -4.16 -10.96
C VAL A 58 -2.55 -5.08 -9.82
N ASN A 59 -3.14 -6.24 -10.11
CA ASN A 59 -3.48 -7.25 -9.11
C ASN A 59 -2.95 -8.63 -9.48
N LEU A 60 -1.91 -9.07 -8.80
CA LEU A 60 -1.32 -10.40 -8.96
C LEU A 60 -1.75 -11.28 -7.78
N SER A 61 -2.46 -12.39 -8.04
CA SER A 61 -3.03 -13.21 -6.99
C SER A 61 -3.03 -14.71 -7.30
N GLY A 62 -3.18 -15.52 -6.25
CA GLY A 62 -3.23 -16.97 -6.32
C GLY A 62 -1.86 -17.66 -6.17
N THR A 63 -1.82 -18.95 -6.49
CA THR A 63 -0.60 -19.76 -6.44
C THR A 63 0.04 -19.84 -7.82
N LEU A 64 1.36 -19.69 -7.89
CA LEU A 64 2.12 -19.97 -9.10
C LEU A 64 1.97 -21.44 -9.53
N PHE A 65 1.96 -21.70 -10.83
CA PHE A 65 1.74 -23.05 -11.35
C PHE A 65 2.99 -23.93 -11.22
N GLY A 66 2.82 -25.25 -11.15
CA GLY A 66 3.92 -26.22 -11.20
C GLY A 66 4.57 -26.52 -9.84
N SER A 67 5.73 -27.17 -9.88
CA SER A 67 6.42 -27.63 -8.66
C SER A 67 7.37 -26.57 -8.11
N ALA A 68 7.23 -26.26 -6.82
CA ALA A 68 8.07 -25.31 -6.10
C ALA A 68 9.51 -25.81 -5.98
N GLY A 69 10.38 -25.40 -6.92
CA GLY A 69 11.80 -25.77 -6.92
C GLY A 69 12.76 -24.60 -7.07
N SER A 70 12.27 -23.36 -7.19
CA SER A 70 13.07 -22.23 -7.67
C SER A 70 12.90 -20.95 -6.85
N SER A 71 13.93 -20.10 -6.87
CA SER A 71 13.90 -18.72 -6.37
C SER A 71 13.05 -17.83 -7.27
N ILE A 72 12.22 -16.94 -6.73
CA ILE A 72 11.25 -16.20 -7.55
C ILE A 72 11.16 -14.75 -7.11
N LEU A 73 11.17 -13.86 -8.10
CA LEU A 73 10.73 -12.48 -7.94
C LEU A 73 9.39 -12.33 -8.68
N THR A 74 8.38 -11.88 -7.95
CA THR A 74 7.15 -11.34 -8.56
C THR A 74 6.91 -9.92 -8.04
N SER A 75 6.53 -9.01 -8.94
CA SER A 75 6.25 -7.61 -8.58
C SER A 75 5.04 -7.07 -9.33
N ALA A 76 4.15 -6.33 -8.68
CA ALA A 76 3.11 -5.60 -9.42
C ALA A 76 3.73 -4.49 -10.31
N PHE A 77 4.71 -3.74 -9.79
CA PHE A 77 5.49 -2.76 -10.55
C PHE A 77 7.00 -2.98 -10.36
N SER A 78 7.79 -2.80 -11.42
CA SER A 78 9.25 -2.96 -11.40
C SER A 78 9.96 -1.80 -12.07
N ILE A 79 10.94 -1.21 -11.38
CA ILE A 79 12.04 -0.47 -12.02
C ILE A 79 13.28 -1.34 -11.90
N THR A 80 13.93 -1.68 -13.01
CA THR A 80 15.01 -2.68 -12.97
C THR A 80 16.42 -2.10 -12.83
N SER A 81 16.60 -0.78 -12.94
CA SER A 81 17.92 -0.15 -12.93
C SER A 81 17.90 1.30 -12.45
N ASN A 82 19.02 1.77 -11.89
CA ASN A 82 19.19 3.16 -11.46
C ASN A 82 19.35 4.15 -12.63
N SER A 83 19.46 3.67 -13.87
CA SER A 83 19.48 4.55 -15.05
C SER A 83 18.08 5.02 -15.47
N ILE A 84 17.03 4.42 -14.91
CA ILE A 84 15.66 4.88 -15.10
C ILE A 84 15.42 6.01 -14.11
N GLY A 85 15.02 7.17 -14.63
CA GLY A 85 14.82 8.36 -13.83
C GLY A 85 13.85 9.37 -14.44
N GLY A 86 13.50 10.40 -13.67
CA GLY A 86 12.55 11.44 -14.07
C GLY A 86 11.10 10.95 -14.20
N CYS A 87 10.79 9.76 -13.66
CA CYS A 87 9.48 9.13 -13.85
C CYS A 87 8.51 9.54 -12.74
N LEU A 88 7.25 9.76 -13.12
CA LEU A 88 6.15 9.96 -12.17
C LEU A 88 5.40 8.65 -12.01
N ILE A 89 5.33 8.14 -10.78
CA ILE A 89 4.60 6.90 -10.43
C ILE A 89 3.61 7.24 -9.32
N ARG A 90 2.36 7.56 -9.69
CA ARG A 90 1.35 8.01 -8.73
C ARG A 90 -0.04 7.47 -8.94
N ASN A 91 -0.85 7.44 -7.87
CA ASN A 91 -2.26 7.06 -7.94
C ASN A 91 -2.47 5.63 -8.48
N ASN A 92 -1.51 4.73 -8.30
CA ASN A 92 -1.65 3.35 -8.76
C ASN A 92 -2.04 2.41 -7.60
N ILE A 93 -2.79 1.36 -7.92
CA ILE A 93 -2.94 0.19 -7.06
C ILE A 93 -1.90 -0.84 -7.49
N PHE A 94 -0.98 -1.17 -6.59
CA PHE A 94 0.00 -2.24 -6.77
C PHE A 94 -0.26 -3.35 -5.75
N SER A 95 -0.99 -4.37 -6.18
CA SER A 95 -1.38 -5.52 -5.39
C SER A 95 -0.62 -6.78 -5.84
N ASN A 96 0.05 -7.43 -4.89
CA ASN A 96 0.69 -8.72 -5.14
C ASN A 96 0.57 -9.67 -3.94
N ASN A 97 -0.36 -10.61 -4.09
CA ASN A 97 -0.65 -11.66 -3.13
C ASN A 97 -0.31 -13.04 -3.71
N LEU A 98 0.57 -13.10 -4.72
CA LEU A 98 1.07 -14.37 -5.25
C LEU A 98 1.77 -15.19 -4.16
N THR A 99 1.69 -16.51 -4.33
CA THR A 99 2.39 -17.52 -3.50
C THR A 99 3.09 -18.55 -4.37
N GLY A 100 4.08 -19.23 -3.81
CA GLY A 100 4.86 -20.27 -4.48
C GLY A 100 6.37 -20.03 -4.35
N GLY A 101 7.15 -20.81 -5.11
CA GLY A 101 8.62 -20.80 -5.04
C GLY A 101 9.17 -21.60 -3.85
N SER A 102 10.50 -21.63 -3.74
CA SER A 102 11.21 -22.35 -2.67
C SER A 102 11.96 -21.38 -1.75
N SER A 103 13.29 -21.28 -1.87
CA SER A 103 14.13 -20.33 -1.15
C SER A 103 14.46 -19.12 -2.02
N GLN A 104 14.87 -18.00 -1.41
CA GLN A 104 15.18 -16.75 -2.12
C GLN A 104 13.99 -16.22 -2.95
N ILE A 105 12.87 -15.99 -2.27
CA ILE A 105 11.61 -15.55 -2.89
C ILE A 105 11.19 -14.15 -2.41
N ALA A 106 10.58 -13.38 -3.31
CA ALA A 106 9.88 -12.14 -2.97
C ALA A 106 8.65 -11.96 -3.88
N HIS A 107 7.49 -11.80 -3.27
CA HIS A 107 6.25 -11.39 -3.89
C HIS A 107 5.88 -10.01 -3.36
N VAL A 108 6.12 -8.99 -4.19
CA VAL A 108 6.07 -7.60 -3.74
C VAL A 108 5.15 -6.73 -4.58
N SER A 109 4.63 -5.65 -3.99
CA SER A 109 3.93 -4.62 -4.76
C SER A 109 4.91 -3.91 -5.71
N MET A 110 6.11 -3.57 -5.23
CA MET A 110 7.11 -2.85 -6.00
C MET A 110 8.50 -3.49 -5.95
N TYR A 111 9.20 -3.56 -7.07
CA TYR A 111 10.63 -3.82 -7.12
C TYR A 111 11.39 -2.56 -7.54
N LEU A 112 12.48 -2.25 -6.82
CA LEU A 112 13.39 -1.17 -7.16
C LEU A 112 14.84 -1.67 -7.18
N PRO A 113 15.72 -1.07 -8.02
CA PRO A 113 17.16 -1.34 -7.95
C PRO A 113 17.72 -0.90 -6.58
N SER A 114 18.85 -1.46 -6.14
CA SER A 114 19.57 -0.98 -4.96
C SER A 114 20.44 0.24 -5.29
N GLY A 115 20.65 1.12 -4.32
CA GLY A 115 21.58 2.25 -4.45
C GLY A 115 21.05 3.44 -5.25
N GLY A 116 19.72 3.52 -5.44
CA GLY A 116 19.07 4.70 -5.96
C GLY A 116 19.34 5.92 -5.07
N ASN A 117 19.33 7.10 -5.67
CA ASN A 117 19.57 8.39 -5.02
C ASN A 117 18.81 9.50 -5.74
N SER A 118 19.01 10.75 -5.32
CA SER A 118 18.23 11.88 -5.82
C SER A 118 18.43 12.17 -7.31
N SER A 119 19.50 11.66 -7.92
CA SER A 119 19.74 11.73 -9.38
C SER A 119 18.76 10.87 -10.18
N ASN A 120 18.11 9.89 -9.55
CA ASN A 120 17.03 9.14 -10.18
C ASN A 120 15.81 10.03 -10.44
N ASP A 121 15.60 11.08 -9.65
CA ASP A 121 14.46 12.00 -9.78
C ASP A 121 13.11 11.30 -9.98
N LEU A 122 12.88 10.23 -9.22
CA LEU A 122 11.62 9.48 -9.27
C LEU A 122 10.61 10.16 -8.35
N LEU A 123 9.39 10.33 -8.85
CA LEU A 123 8.28 10.86 -8.09
C LEU A 123 7.25 9.76 -7.81
N ILE A 124 7.45 9.05 -6.70
CA ILE A 124 6.62 7.93 -6.27
C ILE A 124 5.73 8.42 -5.14
N ASN A 125 4.41 8.53 -5.34
CA ASN A 125 3.50 8.97 -4.27
C ASN A 125 2.05 8.58 -4.53
N ASN A 126 1.18 8.68 -3.51
CA ASN A 126 -0.26 8.38 -3.66
C ASN A 126 -0.53 6.98 -4.25
N ASN A 127 0.36 6.01 -4.02
CA ASN A 127 0.14 4.64 -4.47
C ASN A 127 -0.43 3.81 -3.32
N ALA A 128 -1.24 2.81 -3.66
CA ALA A 128 -1.74 1.82 -2.74
C ALA A 128 -0.97 0.52 -2.89
N TYR A 129 -0.27 0.10 -1.84
CA TYR A 129 0.49 -1.14 -1.81
C TYR A 129 -0.28 -2.22 -1.04
N TYR A 130 -0.73 -3.24 -1.76
CA TYR A 130 -1.35 -4.42 -1.17
C TYR A 130 -0.40 -5.62 -1.28
N SER A 131 -0.15 -6.30 -0.17
CA SER A 131 0.70 -7.48 -0.13
C SER A 131 0.04 -8.62 0.63
N GLY A 132 0.51 -9.85 0.43
CA GLY A 132 0.17 -10.94 1.34
C GLY A 132 0.75 -10.74 2.75
N SER A 133 0.35 -11.61 3.68
CA SER A 133 0.67 -11.50 5.11
C SER A 133 1.95 -12.23 5.55
N SER A 134 2.57 -13.03 4.67
CA SER A 134 3.78 -13.80 5.01
C SER A 134 5.03 -12.91 4.99
N SER A 135 5.40 -12.32 6.14
CA SER A 135 6.51 -11.36 6.26
C SER A 135 7.89 -11.85 5.81
N ALA A 136 8.07 -13.16 5.62
CA ALA A 136 9.31 -13.73 5.11
C ALA A 136 9.51 -13.51 3.59
N PHE A 137 8.42 -13.33 2.83
CA PHE A 137 8.49 -13.28 1.36
C PHE A 137 7.35 -12.55 0.66
N GLN A 138 6.31 -12.11 1.37
CA GLN A 138 5.25 -11.23 0.86
C GLN A 138 5.39 -9.85 1.50
N GLY A 139 5.52 -8.81 0.69
CA GLY A 139 5.84 -7.47 1.15
C GLY A 139 5.40 -6.39 0.17
N ILE A 140 5.61 -5.13 0.53
CA ILE A 140 5.29 -4.01 -0.34
C ILE A 140 6.45 -3.68 -1.28
N ALA A 141 7.69 -3.97 -0.88
CA ALA A 141 8.82 -3.72 -1.73
C ALA A 141 10.00 -4.68 -1.54
N GLN A 142 10.73 -4.88 -2.63
CA GLN A 142 12.04 -5.50 -2.66
C GLN A 142 13.02 -4.55 -3.36
N VAL A 143 14.09 -4.19 -2.66
CA VAL A 143 15.14 -3.31 -3.17
C VAL A 143 16.42 -4.12 -3.36
N GLY A 144 16.94 -4.13 -4.60
CA GLY A 144 18.16 -4.86 -4.94
C GLY A 144 17.92 -6.34 -5.28
N VAL A 145 19.02 -7.06 -5.53
CA VAL A 145 19.00 -8.38 -6.20
C VAL A 145 19.06 -9.59 -5.25
N ILE A 146 19.07 -9.36 -3.94
CA ILE A 146 19.18 -10.42 -2.93
C ILE A 146 17.85 -10.51 -2.19
N ALA A 147 17.11 -11.60 -2.40
CA ALA A 147 15.86 -11.86 -1.69
C ALA A 147 16.03 -11.74 -0.17
N GLY A 148 15.08 -11.07 0.49
CA GLY A 148 15.10 -10.86 1.94
C GLY A 148 16.02 -9.73 2.42
N THR A 149 16.93 -9.23 1.57
CA THR A 149 17.70 -8.00 1.84
C THR A 149 17.03 -6.83 1.13
N GLY A 150 16.86 -5.69 1.81
CA GLY A 150 16.08 -4.57 1.24
C GLY A 150 14.60 -4.94 1.05
N PHE A 151 14.08 -5.79 1.93
CA PHE A 151 12.70 -6.26 1.90
C PHE A 151 11.85 -5.45 2.87
N TYR A 152 10.73 -4.91 2.39
CA TYR A 152 9.86 -4.01 3.13
C TYR A 152 8.46 -4.60 3.23
N THR A 153 7.92 -4.61 4.44
CA THR A 153 6.59 -5.13 4.75
C THR A 153 5.59 -3.99 4.93
N ALA A 154 4.31 -4.26 4.68
CA ALA A 154 3.25 -3.28 4.93
C ALA A 154 3.21 -2.81 6.39
N GLY A 155 3.46 -3.72 7.35
CA GLY A 155 3.43 -3.40 8.78
C GLY A 155 4.51 -2.43 9.27
N ASN A 156 5.60 -2.25 8.51
CA ASN A 156 6.66 -1.28 8.82
C ASN A 156 6.53 0.03 8.04
N PHE A 157 5.54 0.14 7.16
CA PHE A 157 5.35 1.32 6.33
C PHE A 157 4.60 2.40 7.10
N ASP A 158 5.22 3.57 7.22
CA ASP A 158 4.58 4.78 7.74
C ASP A 158 4.89 5.94 6.79
N PRO A 159 3.88 6.50 6.09
CA PRO A 159 4.10 7.59 5.14
C PRO A 159 4.60 8.87 5.84
N MET A 160 4.38 9.02 7.15
CA MET A 160 4.80 10.20 7.92
C MET A 160 6.26 10.13 8.36
N GLN A 161 6.92 8.98 8.24
CA GLN A 161 8.28 8.76 8.74
C GLN A 161 9.24 8.35 7.63
N THR A 162 10.51 8.72 7.77
CA THR A 162 11.61 8.22 6.92
C THR A 162 12.55 7.30 7.69
N THR A 163 12.18 6.94 8.92
CA THR A 163 12.89 6.03 9.82
C THR A 163 11.89 5.09 10.49
N PRO A 164 12.30 3.90 10.97
CA PRO A 164 13.63 3.28 10.80
C PRO A 164 13.91 2.86 9.34
N SER A 165 15.10 2.34 9.05
CA SER A 165 15.49 1.88 7.71
C SER A 165 14.64 0.73 7.15
N THR A 166 13.79 0.12 7.98
CA THR A 166 12.80 -0.89 7.59
C THR A 166 11.48 -0.30 7.11
N ASN A 167 11.28 1.02 7.22
CA ASN A 167 10.17 1.72 6.56
C ASN A 167 10.55 1.95 5.10
N PHE A 168 9.71 1.52 4.15
CA PHE A 168 10.00 1.66 2.71
C PHE A 168 10.25 3.11 2.29
N ARG A 169 9.56 4.05 2.94
CA ARG A 169 9.77 5.47 2.70
C ARG A 169 11.20 5.92 3.00
N SER A 170 11.92 5.27 3.92
CA SER A 170 13.36 5.55 4.16
C SER A 170 14.20 5.39 2.90
N TYR A 171 13.81 4.49 1.99
CA TYR A 171 14.44 4.30 0.70
C TYR A 171 13.89 5.27 -0.35
N THR A 172 12.57 5.27 -0.56
CA THR A 172 11.97 6.06 -1.67
C THR A 172 12.17 7.56 -1.49
N ASN A 173 12.25 8.05 -0.26
CA ASN A 173 12.55 9.45 0.07
C ASN A 173 13.94 9.90 -0.39
N THR A 174 14.85 8.96 -0.72
CA THR A 174 16.16 9.30 -1.27
C THR A 174 16.16 9.43 -2.79
N LEU A 175 15.08 9.02 -3.48
CA LEU A 175 15.03 8.89 -4.93
C LEU A 175 14.69 10.19 -5.67
N ASN A 176 14.45 11.28 -4.93
CA ASN A 176 14.38 12.63 -5.47
C ASN A 176 14.95 13.64 -4.47
N SER A 177 15.25 14.85 -4.96
CA SER A 177 15.84 15.92 -4.15
C SER A 177 14.86 16.51 -3.14
N ALA A 178 13.56 16.50 -3.46
CA ALA A 178 12.51 17.04 -2.60
C ALA A 178 12.29 16.22 -1.32
N GLY A 179 12.62 14.92 -1.34
CA GLY A 179 12.39 14.05 -0.20
C GLY A 179 10.91 13.93 0.16
N THR A 180 10.06 13.80 -0.85
CA THR A 180 8.59 13.75 -0.68
C THR A 180 7.96 12.44 -1.17
N ASN A 181 8.77 11.45 -1.54
CA ASN A 181 8.21 10.18 -2.00
C ASN A 181 7.48 9.44 -0.88
N ASP A 182 6.41 8.76 -1.29
CA ASP A 182 5.50 7.93 -0.49
C ASP A 182 4.95 8.59 0.78
N ASN A 183 4.95 9.93 0.86
CA ASN A 183 4.40 10.65 2.00
C ASN A 183 2.86 10.73 1.99
N ALA A 184 2.23 10.32 0.89
CA ALA A 184 0.78 10.20 0.75
C ALA A 184 0.36 8.81 0.22
N SER A 185 1.29 7.85 0.14
CA SER A 185 0.99 6.45 -0.18
C SER A 185 0.47 5.71 1.06
N PHE A 186 -0.14 4.54 0.86
CA PHE A 186 -0.47 3.65 1.97
C PHE A 186 -0.15 2.19 1.64
N ALA A 187 -0.04 1.38 2.68
CA ALA A 187 0.24 -0.05 2.57
C ALA A 187 -0.68 -0.86 3.48
N THR A 188 -1.06 -2.06 3.06
CA THR A 188 -1.81 -3.01 3.89
C THR A 188 -1.58 -4.45 3.46
N THR A 189 -1.79 -5.38 4.40
CA THR A 189 -1.85 -6.82 4.12
C THR A 189 -3.26 -7.32 3.85
N SER A 190 -4.29 -6.47 4.03
CA SER A 190 -5.65 -6.81 3.62
C SER A 190 -5.69 -6.99 2.10
N PRO A 191 -6.57 -7.84 1.56
CA PRO A 191 -6.81 -7.86 0.11
C PRO A 191 -7.30 -6.49 -0.37
N ALA A 192 -6.94 -6.11 -1.59
CA ALA A 192 -7.55 -4.97 -2.26
C ALA A 192 -9.07 -5.23 -2.46
N PRO A 193 -9.94 -4.20 -2.36
CA PRO A 193 -11.40 -4.34 -2.30
C PRO A 193 -12.08 -4.60 -3.66
N PHE A 194 -11.45 -5.42 -4.51
CA PHE A 194 -12.00 -5.80 -5.81
C PHE A 194 -13.21 -6.71 -5.65
N ILE A 195 -14.21 -6.57 -6.54
CA ILE A 195 -15.38 -7.46 -6.57
C ILE A 195 -14.96 -8.91 -6.85
N LEU A 196 -13.99 -9.08 -7.75
CA LEU A 196 -13.36 -10.35 -8.10
C LEU A 196 -11.85 -10.15 -8.22
N ALA A 197 -11.06 -11.21 -7.99
CA ALA A 197 -9.61 -11.14 -8.03
C ALA A 197 -9.04 -10.83 -9.43
N ASP A 198 -9.79 -11.16 -10.48
CA ASP A 198 -9.55 -10.85 -11.89
C ASP A 198 -10.45 -9.72 -12.41
N GLY A 199 -11.25 -9.11 -11.54
CA GLY A 199 -12.11 -7.98 -11.86
C GLY A 199 -11.37 -6.65 -11.85
N PHE A 200 -11.91 -5.67 -12.57
CA PHE A 200 -11.35 -4.32 -12.66
C PHE A 200 -12.04 -3.34 -11.70
N HIS A 201 -13.25 -3.67 -11.26
CA HIS A 201 -14.06 -2.81 -10.40
C HIS A 201 -13.87 -3.07 -8.92
N ILE A 202 -13.92 -1.99 -8.16
CA ILE A 202 -13.94 -1.96 -6.71
C ILE A 202 -15.39 -2.01 -6.23
N THR A 203 -15.61 -2.64 -5.08
CA THR A 203 -16.95 -2.78 -4.52
C THR A 203 -17.48 -1.43 -4.01
N THR A 204 -18.64 -0.99 -4.49
CA THR A 204 -19.36 0.20 -4.00
C THR A 204 -19.57 0.14 -2.48
N GLY A 205 -19.44 1.27 -1.79
CA GLY A 205 -19.60 1.38 -0.34
C GLY A 205 -18.46 0.76 0.47
N SER A 206 -17.34 0.40 -0.17
CA SER A 206 -16.16 -0.10 0.55
C SER A 206 -15.51 1.00 1.39
N ASN A 207 -15.24 0.70 2.66
CA ASN A 207 -14.37 1.50 3.52
C ASN A 207 -12.92 1.38 3.04
N THR A 208 -12.40 2.38 2.33
CA THR A 208 -11.06 2.30 1.75
C THR A 208 -10.40 3.66 1.57
N LYS A 209 -9.06 3.65 1.60
CA LYS A 209 -8.23 4.84 1.29
C LYS A 209 -8.06 5.04 -0.22
N LEU A 210 -8.57 4.12 -1.03
CA LEU A 210 -8.59 4.26 -2.48
C LEU A 210 -9.57 5.35 -2.90
N GLU A 211 -10.70 5.44 -2.20
CA GLU A 211 -11.75 6.43 -2.43
C GLU A 211 -11.23 7.84 -2.09
N SER A 212 -11.29 8.75 -3.05
CA SER A 212 -10.81 10.13 -2.92
C SER A 212 -9.34 10.24 -2.42
N GLY A 213 -8.52 9.23 -2.71
CA GLY A 213 -7.13 9.14 -2.24
C GLY A 213 -6.08 9.65 -3.22
N ALA A 214 -6.44 9.86 -4.49
CA ALA A 214 -5.50 10.23 -5.53
C ALA A 214 -5.28 11.74 -5.64
N ALA A 215 -4.11 12.12 -6.16
CA ALA A 215 -3.83 13.50 -6.56
C ALA A 215 -4.29 13.73 -8.02
N GLY A 216 -5.02 14.83 -8.30
CA GLY A 216 -5.62 15.09 -9.62
C GLY A 216 -4.63 15.03 -10.80
N MET A 217 -4.94 14.19 -11.80
CA MET A 217 -4.11 13.96 -13.00
C MET A 217 -4.94 13.65 -14.27
N LEU A 218 -6.13 13.07 -14.13
CA LEU A 218 -7.03 12.67 -15.23
C LEU A 218 -8.48 13.09 -14.95
N ASN A 219 -9.24 13.27 -16.03
CA ASN A 219 -10.65 13.64 -15.96
C ASN A 219 -11.61 12.44 -16.06
N ARG A 220 -11.13 11.29 -16.56
CA ARG A 220 -11.90 10.05 -16.69
C ARG A 220 -11.05 8.83 -16.38
N ASP A 221 -11.71 7.74 -16.05
CA ASP A 221 -11.10 6.46 -15.67
C ASP A 221 -11.11 5.43 -16.84
N ILE A 222 -11.12 4.12 -16.57
CA ILE A 222 -11.00 3.06 -17.60
C ILE A 222 -12.30 2.80 -18.38
N ASP A 223 -13.47 3.08 -17.81
CA ASP A 223 -14.79 2.90 -18.44
C ASP A 223 -15.55 4.23 -18.60
N GLU A 224 -14.81 5.33 -18.60
CA GLU A 224 -15.21 6.71 -18.92
C GLU A 224 -16.02 7.43 -17.83
N ASP A 225 -16.02 6.90 -16.61
CA ASP A 225 -16.55 7.57 -15.44
C ASP A 225 -15.72 8.83 -15.13
N VAL A 226 -16.43 9.90 -14.77
CA VAL A 226 -15.81 11.20 -14.51
C VAL A 226 -15.13 11.19 -13.15
N ARG A 227 -13.95 11.79 -13.07
CA ARG A 227 -13.25 12.04 -11.81
C ARG A 227 -13.55 13.47 -11.33
N PRO A 228 -13.74 13.76 -10.03
CA PRO A 228 -13.73 12.83 -8.91
C PRO A 228 -15.11 12.21 -8.67
N GLY A 229 -15.24 10.90 -8.80
CA GLY A 229 -16.39 10.07 -8.46
C GLY A 229 -17.48 9.98 -9.54
N PRO A 230 -18.13 8.81 -9.67
CA PRO A 230 -19.25 8.63 -10.58
C PRO A 230 -20.42 9.57 -10.25
N LEU A 231 -21.20 9.94 -11.27
CA LEU A 231 -22.33 10.85 -11.08
C LEU A 231 -23.36 10.25 -10.11
N GLY A 232 -23.62 10.95 -9.01
CA GLY A 232 -24.62 10.53 -8.03
C GLY A 232 -24.05 9.73 -6.85
N SER A 233 -22.75 9.82 -6.58
CA SER A 233 -22.12 9.26 -5.38
C SER A 233 -22.94 9.53 -4.12
N THR A 234 -23.18 8.48 -3.36
CA THR A 234 -24.00 8.47 -2.13
C THR A 234 -23.19 8.17 -0.88
N TYR A 235 -21.98 7.63 -1.01
CA TYR A 235 -21.14 7.18 0.11
C TYR A 235 -20.09 8.21 0.56
N GLY A 236 -20.29 9.48 0.19
CA GLY A 236 -19.42 10.59 0.61
C GLY A 236 -18.10 10.66 -0.16
N GLY A 237 -17.97 9.88 -1.23
CA GLY A 237 -16.90 9.99 -2.22
C GLY A 237 -16.95 11.26 -3.07
N ALA A 238 -16.24 11.27 -4.20
CA ALA A 238 -16.26 12.35 -5.19
C ALA A 238 -15.63 13.70 -4.74
N THR A 239 -14.74 13.69 -3.74
CA THR A 239 -14.04 14.91 -3.28
C THR A 239 -12.66 15.07 -3.92
N ALA A 240 -12.05 13.95 -4.31
CA ALA A 240 -10.84 13.85 -5.10
C ALA A 240 -10.91 12.55 -5.94
N PRO A 241 -10.08 12.38 -6.98
CA PRO A 241 -10.10 11.15 -7.75
C PRO A 241 -9.70 9.92 -6.92
N ASP A 242 -10.06 8.75 -7.41
CA ASP A 242 -9.67 7.49 -6.77
C ASP A 242 -8.28 7.01 -7.18
N ILE A 243 -7.61 6.33 -6.26
CA ILE A 243 -6.36 5.62 -6.55
C ILE A 243 -6.70 4.37 -7.36
N GLY A 244 -6.02 4.18 -8.48
CA GLY A 244 -6.24 3.07 -9.40
C GLY A 244 -6.94 3.48 -10.69
N ALA A 245 -7.20 2.46 -11.52
CA ALA A 245 -7.79 2.62 -12.85
C ALA A 245 -9.30 2.83 -12.85
N ASP A 246 -9.98 2.45 -11.77
CA ASP A 246 -11.43 2.49 -11.57
C ASP A 246 -11.78 3.68 -10.68
N GLU A 247 -12.80 4.44 -11.07
CA GLU A 247 -13.48 5.42 -10.23
C GLU A 247 -14.76 4.79 -9.68
N PHE A 248 -14.98 4.86 -8.37
CA PHE A 248 -16.08 4.17 -7.71
C PHE A 248 -16.75 5.06 -6.65
N ASP A 249 -17.88 4.60 -6.10
CA ASP A 249 -18.57 5.29 -4.99
C ASP A 249 -18.28 4.51 -3.69
N GLY A 250 -17.10 4.76 -3.12
CA GLY A 250 -16.64 4.20 -1.85
C GLY A 250 -16.96 5.07 -0.65
N ILE A 251 -16.57 4.59 0.52
CA ILE A 251 -16.56 5.38 1.76
C ILE A 251 -15.10 5.78 2.04
N PRO A 252 -14.74 7.07 1.91
CA PRO A 252 -13.38 7.51 2.19
C PRO A 252 -13.01 7.25 3.64
N VAL A 253 -11.86 6.62 3.88
CA VAL A 253 -11.33 6.41 5.24
C VAL A 253 -10.01 7.13 5.45
N THR A 254 -9.73 7.48 6.69
CA THR A 254 -8.49 8.18 7.07
C THR A 254 -7.68 7.39 8.11
N THR A 255 -6.57 7.95 8.53
CA THR A 255 -5.72 7.45 9.62
C THR A 255 -5.56 8.50 10.69
N MET A 256 -5.68 8.07 11.93
CA MET A 256 -5.51 8.89 13.11
C MET A 256 -4.26 8.43 13.84
N ASN A 257 -3.37 9.37 14.12
CA ASN A 257 -2.19 9.14 14.95
C ASN A 257 -2.51 9.61 16.36
N LEU A 258 -2.72 8.67 17.26
CA LEU A 258 -3.03 8.91 18.66
C LEU A 258 -1.78 8.78 19.50
N GLN A 259 -1.43 9.84 20.22
CA GLN A 259 -0.48 9.73 21.31
C GLN A 259 -1.22 9.36 22.58
N VAL A 260 -0.96 8.15 23.09
CA VAL A 260 -1.46 7.71 24.39
C VAL A 260 -0.39 7.93 25.44
N PHE A 261 -0.78 8.49 26.59
CA PHE A 261 0.08 8.67 27.74
C PHE A 261 -0.60 8.11 28.99
N ILE A 262 0.06 7.15 29.65
CA ILE A 262 -0.36 6.59 30.93
C ILE A 262 0.66 7.03 32.00
N PRO A 263 0.30 7.98 32.88
CA PRO A 263 1.22 8.50 33.88
C PRO A 263 1.60 7.43 34.92
N GLY A 264 2.83 7.51 35.43
CA GLY A 264 3.32 6.62 36.50
C GLY A 264 3.76 5.24 36.04
N GLN A 265 3.82 4.98 34.73
CA GLN A 265 4.39 3.76 34.18
C GLN A 265 5.92 3.80 34.25
N GLY A 266 6.50 2.89 35.03
CA GLY A 266 7.95 2.76 35.25
C GLY A 266 8.62 1.70 34.38
N CYS A 267 7.86 0.97 33.55
CA CYS A 267 8.36 -0.03 32.64
C CYS A 267 7.50 -0.11 31.36
N PRO A 268 8.06 -0.60 30.24
CA PRO A 268 7.28 -0.86 29.03
C PRO A 268 6.13 -1.83 29.32
N GLU A 269 4.93 -1.46 28.90
CA GLU A 269 3.72 -2.28 28.99
C GLU A 269 2.98 -2.23 27.66
N ASP A 270 2.44 -3.37 27.24
CA ASP A 270 1.57 -3.43 26.07
C ASP A 270 0.16 -2.94 26.44
N ILE A 271 -0.33 -1.99 25.65
CA ILE A 271 -1.70 -1.50 25.69
C ILE A 271 -2.40 -1.86 24.40
N THR A 272 -3.72 -2.00 24.44
CA THR A 272 -4.55 -2.14 23.24
C THR A 272 -5.41 -0.90 23.08
N VAL A 273 -5.39 -0.31 21.89
CA VAL A 273 -6.14 0.90 21.55
C VAL A 273 -7.03 0.64 20.34
N GLU A 274 -8.26 1.13 20.42
CA GLU A 274 -9.28 0.93 19.40
C GLU A 274 -10.23 2.14 19.31
N PHE A 275 -10.79 2.39 18.12
CA PHE A 275 -11.81 3.40 17.90
C PHE A 275 -13.19 2.73 17.74
N ARG A 276 -14.15 3.10 18.59
CA ARG A 276 -15.50 2.53 18.64
C ARG A 276 -16.56 3.53 18.17
N ASP A 277 -17.62 2.99 17.60
CA ASP A 277 -18.82 3.73 17.18
C ASP A 277 -19.52 4.42 18.38
N ASN A 278 -20.02 5.64 18.14
CA ASN A 278 -20.79 6.45 19.09
C ASN A 278 -22.25 5.97 19.26
N ILE A 279 -22.78 5.16 18.35
CA ILE A 279 -24.20 4.79 18.31
C ILE A 279 -24.60 3.87 19.49
N THR A 280 -23.67 3.11 20.09
CA THR A 280 -23.91 2.45 21.39
C THR A 280 -22.60 2.04 22.09
N PRO A 281 -22.21 2.67 23.22
CA PRO A 281 -20.98 2.32 23.94
C PRO A 281 -20.98 0.88 24.53
N ASN A 282 -22.11 0.17 24.50
CA ASN A 282 -22.20 -1.20 25.03
C ASN A 282 -22.20 -2.30 23.95
N ILE A 283 -22.14 -1.94 22.66
CA ILE A 283 -22.03 -2.90 21.57
C ILE A 283 -20.61 -2.77 21.01
N ASN A 284 -19.89 -3.89 20.92
CA ASN A 284 -18.52 -3.98 20.39
C ASN A 284 -18.49 -3.78 18.86
N LEU A 285 -19.00 -2.64 18.38
CA LEU A 285 -18.89 -2.19 17.00
C LEU A 285 -17.65 -1.29 16.90
N PHE A 286 -16.61 -1.82 16.28
CA PHE A 286 -15.34 -1.14 16.08
C PHE A 286 -15.29 -0.57 14.67
N TYR A 287 -14.88 0.69 14.55
CA TYR A 287 -14.47 1.23 13.23
C TYR A 287 -13.12 0.67 12.81
N THR A 288 -12.27 0.30 13.78
CA THR A 288 -10.88 -0.12 13.53
C THR A 288 -10.54 -1.42 14.22
N VAL A 289 -9.65 -2.20 13.60
CA VAL A 289 -9.03 -3.36 14.27
C VAL A 289 -8.20 -2.89 15.47
N PRO A 290 -8.40 -3.47 16.68
CA PRO A 290 -7.62 -3.10 17.86
C PRO A 290 -6.11 -3.20 17.61
N GLN A 291 -5.37 -2.17 18.01
CA GLN A 291 -3.92 -2.08 17.86
C GLN A 291 -3.25 -2.31 19.21
N THR A 292 -2.33 -3.27 19.29
CA THR A 292 -1.50 -3.48 20.47
C THR A 292 -0.16 -2.78 20.30
N VAL A 293 0.19 -1.87 21.21
CA VAL A 293 1.46 -1.13 21.19
C VAL A 293 2.12 -1.18 22.55
N SER A 294 3.45 -1.20 22.56
CA SER A 294 4.23 -1.10 23.80
C SER A 294 4.45 0.37 24.18
N LEU A 295 4.10 0.72 25.42
CA LEU A 295 4.49 1.98 26.02
C LEU A 295 6.01 2.08 26.13
N THR A 296 6.53 3.29 25.93
CA THR A 296 7.91 3.62 26.30
C THR A 296 8.08 3.64 27.82
N VAL A 297 9.34 3.74 28.28
CA VAL A 297 9.67 3.93 29.70
C VAL A 297 9.06 5.20 30.31
N ASN A 298 8.62 6.15 29.48
CA ASN A 298 7.95 7.37 29.92
C ASN A 298 6.41 7.22 29.89
N GLY A 299 5.88 6.02 29.68
CA GLY A 299 4.43 5.77 29.64
C GLY A 299 3.73 6.30 28.39
N THR A 300 4.47 6.67 27.33
CA THR A 300 3.88 7.13 26.07
C THR A 300 3.91 6.04 25.00
N ALA A 301 2.90 5.98 24.14
CA ALA A 301 2.94 5.27 22.86
C ALA A 301 2.25 6.09 21.77
N ILE A 302 2.65 5.84 20.52
CA ILE A 302 1.94 6.35 19.34
C ILE A 302 1.16 5.16 18.76
N VAL A 303 -0.13 5.36 18.53
CA VAL A 303 -1.02 4.39 17.92
C VAL A 303 -1.54 4.97 16.63
N ASN A 304 -1.34 4.24 15.54
CA ASN A 304 -1.88 4.59 14.24
C ASN A 304 -3.14 3.75 14.02
N THR A 305 -4.32 4.35 14.13
CA THR A 305 -5.58 3.69 13.81
C THR A 305 -5.98 4.08 12.39
N SER A 306 -6.31 3.10 11.55
CA SER A 306 -6.67 3.32 10.14
C SER A 306 -8.00 2.67 9.80
N GLY A 307 -8.66 3.15 8.74
CA GLY A 307 -9.97 2.62 8.32
C GLY A 307 -11.17 3.31 8.96
N ILE A 308 -10.96 4.44 9.64
CA ILE A 308 -12.05 5.25 10.21
C ILE A 308 -12.70 6.00 9.05
N PRO A 309 -14.02 5.83 8.80
CA PRO A 309 -14.71 6.62 7.78
C PRO A 309 -14.63 8.12 8.10
N ASN A 310 -14.41 8.92 7.07
CA ASN A 310 -14.28 10.36 7.21
C ASN A 310 -15.61 10.97 7.69
N GLY A 311 -15.55 11.89 8.66
CA GLY A 311 -16.73 12.55 9.23
C GLY A 311 -17.43 11.75 10.34
N GLU A 312 -16.95 10.55 10.70
CA GLU A 312 -17.57 9.75 11.76
C GLU A 312 -17.15 10.20 13.16
N GLU A 313 -18.10 10.06 14.08
CA GLU A 313 -17.97 10.37 15.50
C GLU A 313 -17.76 9.08 16.30
N GLY A 314 -16.75 9.05 17.19
CA GLY A 314 -16.49 7.85 17.99
C GLY A 314 -15.72 8.10 19.28
N TYR A 315 -15.50 7.01 20.03
CA TYR A 315 -14.72 6.99 21.26
C TYR A 315 -13.40 6.25 21.07
N ILE A 316 -12.35 6.78 21.68
CA ILE A 316 -11.09 6.07 21.82
C ILE A 316 -11.18 5.21 23.07
N VAL A 317 -10.93 3.92 22.92
CA VAL A 317 -10.85 2.98 24.04
C VAL A 317 -9.41 2.52 24.20
N VAL A 318 -8.89 2.67 25.43
CA VAL A 318 -7.57 2.20 25.83
C VAL A 318 -7.72 1.11 26.88
N LYS A 319 -7.16 -0.05 26.59
CA LYS A 319 -7.12 -1.24 27.45
C LYS A 319 -5.69 -1.45 27.94
N HIS A 320 -5.52 -1.58 29.25
CA HIS A 320 -4.24 -1.94 29.87
C HIS A 320 -4.48 -2.95 31.00
N ARG A 321 -3.45 -3.69 31.44
CA ARG A 321 -3.62 -4.84 32.35
C ARG A 321 -4.17 -4.49 33.74
N ASN A 322 -4.22 -3.20 34.08
CA ASN A 322 -4.55 -2.70 35.41
C ASN A 322 -5.80 -1.80 35.46
N SER A 323 -6.62 -1.70 34.40
CA SER A 323 -7.87 -0.92 34.46
C SER A 323 -9.09 -1.63 33.85
N LEU A 324 -10.28 -1.23 34.34
CA LEU A 324 -11.48 -1.24 33.52
C LEU A 324 -11.23 -0.40 32.26
N GLU A 325 -11.80 -0.79 31.12
CA GLU A 325 -11.69 -0.06 29.85
C GLU A 325 -11.81 1.47 30.06
N THR A 326 -10.84 2.24 29.56
CA THR A 326 -10.87 3.71 29.66
C THR A 326 -11.31 4.31 28.32
N TRP A 327 -12.19 5.31 28.39
CA TRP A 327 -12.88 5.90 27.25
C TRP A 327 -12.52 7.38 27.13
N SER A 328 -12.44 7.91 25.91
CA SER A 328 -12.36 9.36 25.71
C SER A 328 -13.59 10.04 26.31
N ARG A 329 -13.37 11.15 27.03
CA ARG A 329 -14.45 11.93 27.66
C ARG A 329 -15.38 12.60 26.65
N LEU A 330 -14.85 12.88 25.46
CA LEU A 330 -15.57 13.51 24.35
C LEU A 330 -15.56 12.58 23.15
N VAL A 331 -16.65 12.67 22.39
CA VAL A 331 -16.73 12.15 21.04
C VAL A 331 -15.70 12.87 20.19
N THR A 332 -14.90 12.10 19.46
CA THR A 332 -13.92 12.64 18.53
C THR A 332 -14.53 12.61 17.14
N LEU A 333 -14.73 13.79 16.55
CA LEU A 333 -15.09 13.94 15.14
C LEU A 333 -13.81 13.97 14.31
N LEU A 334 -13.75 13.15 13.27
CA LEU A 334 -12.59 13.11 12.38
C LEU A 334 -12.93 13.75 11.04
N GLN A 335 -12.18 14.78 10.66
CA GLN A 335 -12.30 15.44 9.37
C GLN A 335 -10.92 15.51 8.71
N ILE A 336 -10.88 15.30 7.40
CA ILE A 336 -9.72 15.58 6.53
C ILE A 336 -9.63 17.09 6.30
#